data_AF-A0A938PSH0-F1
#
_entry.id   AF-A0A938PSH0-F1
#
_cell.length_a   1.000
_cell.length_b   1.000
_cell.length_c   1.000
_cell.angle_alpha   90.00
_cell.angle_beta   90.00
_cell.angle_gamma   90.00
#
_symmetry.space_group_name_H-M   'P 1'
#
loop_
_entity.id
_entity.type
_entity.pdbx_description
1 polymer ?
#
loop_
_entity_poly.entity_id
_entity_poly.type
_entity_poly.pdbx_seq_one_letter_code
_entity_poly.pdbx_strand_id
1 'polypeptide(L)'
;MTLKVLVAVDGSSYGIAAVDHVLKLAASGCAVEIALLTVQIPLDTGHIRRFIARDALESHYRDAGNQALAGAITRVEKAGQNCS
;
A
#
# COMPACT_ATOMS: atom_id res chain seq x y z
N MET A 1 13.10 11.13 19.02
CA MET A 1 13.37 11.03 17.56
C MET A 1 12.38 10.02 17.00
N THR A 2 11.65 10.35 15.94
CA THR A 2 10.62 9.47 15.35
C THR A 2 11.17 8.81 14.10
N LEU A 3 11.01 7.50 13.98
CA LEU A 3 11.43 6.72 12.81
C LEU A 3 10.33 6.79 11.75
N LYS A 4 10.64 7.29 10.55
CA LYS A 4 9.72 7.24 9.41
C LYS A 4 10.01 6.00 8.56
N VAL A 5 8.99 5.18 8.33
CA VAL A 5 9.11 3.92 7.57
C VAL A 5 8.11 3.90 6.43
N LEU A 6 8.61 3.76 5.20
CA LEU A 6 7.80 3.49 4.02
C LEU A 6 7.74 1.98 3.80
N VAL A 7 6.53 1.42 3.71
CA VAL A 7 6.32 0.00 3.41
C VAL A 7 5.64 -0.13 2.06
N ALA A 8 6.30 -0.81 1.13
CA ALA A 8 5.70 -1.18 -0.15
C ALA A 8 4.82 -2.42 0.03
N VAL A 9 3.56 -2.33 -0.42
CA VAL A 9 2.59 -3.41 -0.35
C VAL A 9 1.92 -3.63 -1.71
N ASP A 10 1.72 -4.90 -2.04
CA ASP A 10 1.14 -5.37 -3.31
C ASP A 10 -0.12 -6.23 -3.08
N GLY A 11 -0.63 -6.28 -1.84
CA GLY A 11 -1.74 -7.13 -1.43
C GLY A 11 -1.34 -8.59 -1.11
N SER A 12 -0.08 -8.97 -1.29
CA SER A 12 0.41 -10.29 -0.91
C SER A 12 0.50 -10.47 0.60
N SER A 13 0.52 -11.73 1.05
CA SER A 13 0.77 -12.07 2.45
C SER A 13 2.14 -11.58 2.94
N TYR A 14 3.13 -11.48 2.05
CA TYR A 14 4.47 -10.99 2.37
C TYR A 14 4.47 -9.49 2.64
N GLY A 15 3.75 -8.70 1.84
CA GLY A 15 3.57 -7.27 2.09
C GLY A 15 2.89 -7.01 3.43
N ILE A 16 1.87 -7.81 3.78
CA ILE A 16 1.21 -7.74 5.09
C ILE A 16 2.16 -8.11 6.23
N ALA A 17 2.95 -9.18 6.07
CA ALA A 17 3.92 -9.58 7.08
C ALA A 17 4.99 -8.49 7.34
N ALA A 18 5.37 -7.73 6.31
CA ALA A 18 6.26 -6.58 6.45
C ALA A 18 5.63 -5.46 7.29
N VAL A 19 4.34 -5.15 7.06
CA VAL A 19 3.59 -4.19 7.89
C VAL A 19 3.52 -4.66 9.34
N ASP A 20 3.20 -5.93 9.58
CA ASP A 20 3.14 -6.50 10.93
C ASP A 20 4.51 -6.41 11.65
N HIS A 21 5.62 -6.48 10.92
CA HIS A 21 6.95 -6.29 11.49
C HIS A 21 7.18 -4.85 11.97
N VAL A 22 6.77 -3.86 11.17
CA VAL A 22 6.86 -2.44 11.57
C VAL A 22 5.96 -2.14 12.76
N LEU A 23 4.77 -2.72 12.81
CA LEU A 23 3.87 -2.59 13.96
C LEU A 23 4.45 -3.19 15.24
N LYS A 24 5.19 -4.30 15.15
CA LYS A 24 5.93 -4.85 16.31
C LYS A 24 7.01 -3.90 16.81
N LEU A 25 7.70 -3.21 15.90
CA LEU A 25 8.69 -2.19 16.27
C LEU A 25 8.01 -1.03 17.02
N ALA A 26 6.87 -0.55 16.53
CA ALA A 26 6.08 0.47 17.22
C ALA A 26 5.64 -0.01 18.63
N ALA A 27 5.15 -1.25 18.72
CA ALA A 27 4.74 -1.86 19.99
C ALA A 27 5.89 -2.04 20.99
N SER A 28 7.15 -2.13 20.54
CA SER A 28 8.33 -2.16 21.41
C SER A 28 8.73 -0.80 22.00
N GLY A 29 7.92 0.25 21.77
CA GLY A 29 8.16 1.59 22.30
C GLY A 29 8.95 2.50 21.38
N CYS A 30 9.22 2.08 20.14
CA CYS A 30 9.78 2.97 19.13
C CYS A 30 8.68 3.90 18.61
N ALA A 31 8.92 5.21 18.60
CA ALA A 31 8.05 6.15 17.90
C ALA A 31 8.21 5.94 16.39
N VAL A 32 7.19 5.39 15.73
CA VAL A 32 7.19 5.10 14.29
C VAL A 32 6.07 5.85 13.58
N GLU A 33 6.38 6.44 12.43
CA GLU A 33 5.43 6.98 11.46
C GLU A 33 5.46 6.09 10.22
N ILE A 34 4.31 5.53 9.85
CA ILE A 34 4.20 4.53 8.77
C ILE A 34 3.63 5.20 7.53
N ALA A 35 4.30 5.08 6.40
CA ALA A 35 3.76 5.42 5.08
C ALA A 35 3.55 4.13 4.28
N LEU A 36 2.40 4.01 3.61
CA LEU A 36 2.08 2.84 2.79
C LEU A 36 2.10 3.20 1.31
N LEU A 37 2.75 2.38 0.49
CA LEU A 37 2.81 2.57 -0.96
C LEU A 37 2.47 1.29 -1.69
N THR A 38 1.62 1.39 -2.71
CA THR A 38 1.41 0.33 -3.69
C THR A 38 1.69 0.87 -5.08
N VAL A 39 2.24 0.03 -5.95
CA VAL A 39 2.58 0.40 -7.33
C VAL A 39 1.79 -0.49 -8.26
N GLN A 40 0.99 0.13 -9.13
CA GLN A 40 0.25 -0.57 -10.17
C GLN A 40 1.07 -0.56 -11.45
N ILE A 41 1.44 -1.75 -11.91
CA ILE A 41 2.25 -1.90 -13.12
C ILE A 41 1.41 -1.44 -14.32
N PRO A 42 1.90 -0.47 -15.11
CA PRO A 42 1.19 -0.03 -16.29
C PRO A 42 0.95 -1.17 -17.28
N LEU A 43 -0.30 -1.36 -17.68
CA LEU A 43 -0.75 -2.13 -18.83
C LEU A 43 -0.37 -1.38 -20.13
N ASP A 44 0.92 -1.12 -20.32
CA ASP A 44 1.45 -0.37 -21.47
C ASP A 44 1.85 -1.30 -22.64
N THR A 45 1.35 -2.54 -22.64
CA THR A 45 1.60 -3.50 -23.71
C THR A 45 0.66 -3.26 -24.91
N GLY A 46 1.16 -2.58 -25.94
CA GLY A 46 0.59 -2.60 -27.30
C GLY A 46 -0.76 -1.88 -27.50
N HIS A 47 -1.65 -2.49 -28.28
CA HIS A 47 -2.91 -1.92 -28.78
C HIS A 47 -3.95 -1.54 -27.71
N ILE A 48 -3.75 -1.93 -26.44
CA ILE A 48 -4.72 -1.75 -25.35
C ILE A 48 -5.00 -0.26 -25.11
N ARG A 49 -3.98 0.61 -25.13
CA ARG A 49 -4.16 2.08 -25.02
C ARG A 49 -4.96 2.70 -26.19
N ARG A 50 -5.08 2.02 -27.33
CA ARG A 50 -5.82 2.54 -28.50
C ARG A 50 -7.33 2.37 -28.36
N PHE A 51 -7.77 1.44 -27.50
CA PHE A 51 -9.19 1.08 -27.36
C PHE A 51 -9.77 1.38 -25.96
N ILE A 52 -8.92 1.63 -24.95
CA ILE A 52 -9.37 1.95 -23.59
C ILE A 52 -9.23 3.45 -23.34
N ALA A 53 -10.33 4.07 -22.88
CA ALA A 53 -10.31 5.46 -22.45
C ALA A 53 -9.36 5.64 -21.26
N ARG A 54 -8.58 6.73 -21.27
CA ARG A 54 -7.60 7.02 -20.21
C ARG A 54 -8.22 6.99 -18.81
N ASP A 55 -9.39 7.59 -18.64
CA ASP A 55 -10.08 7.65 -17.35
C ASP A 55 -10.47 6.27 -16.82
N ALA A 56 -10.87 5.35 -17.72
CA ALA A 56 -11.19 3.97 -17.34
C ALA A 56 -9.93 3.23 -16.86
N LEU A 57 -8.79 3.48 -17.49
CA LEU A 57 -7.51 2.89 -17.10
C LEU A 57 -7.03 3.45 -15.74
N GLU A 58 -7.16 4.77 -15.53
CA GLU A 58 -6.83 5.41 -14.26
C GLU A 58 -7.73 4.91 -13.11
N SER A 59 -9.04 4.75 -13.36
CA SER A 59 -9.97 4.15 -12.39
C SER A 59 -9.55 2.72 -12.04
N HIS A 60 -9.24 1.91 -13.05
CA HIS A 60 -8.80 0.52 -12.83
C HIS A 60 -7.54 0.46 -11.94
N TYR A 61 -6.52 1.28 -12.20
CA TYR A 61 -5.34 1.33 -11.33
C TYR A 61 -5.68 1.84 -9.93
N ARG A 62 -6.58 2.82 -9.80
CA ARG A 62 -6.99 3.32 -8.49
C ARG A 62 -7.67 2.23 -7.68
N ASP A 63 -8.58 1.48 -8.29
CA ASP A 63 -9.32 0.39 -7.63
C ASP A 63 -8.39 -0.75 -7.24
N ALA A 64 -7.50 -1.17 -8.15
CA ALA A 64 -6.49 -2.19 -7.86
C ALA A 64 -5.55 -1.76 -6.73
N GLY A 65 -5.12 -0.49 -6.73
CA GLY A 65 -4.29 0.07 -5.66
C GLY A 65 -5.01 0.10 -4.31
N ASN A 66 -6.27 0.54 -4.28
CA ASN A 66 -7.08 0.55 -3.06
C ASN A 66 -7.26 -0.87 -2.50
N GLN A 67 -7.49 -1.86 -3.37
CA GLN A 67 -7.62 -3.26 -2.97
C GLN A 67 -6.32 -3.80 -2.38
N ALA A 68 -5.17 -3.51 -3.00
CA ALA A 68 -3.86 -3.93 -2.49
C ALA A 68 -3.51 -3.30 -1.14
N LEU A 69 -3.93 -2.05 -0.91
CA LEU A 69 -3.68 -1.31 0.34
C LEU A 69 -4.62 -1.71 1.48
N ALA A 70 -5.85 -2.14 1.19
CA ALA A 70 -6.92 -2.32 2.18
C ALA A 70 -6.50 -3.18 3.38
N GLY A 71 -5.79 -4.29 3.12
CA GLY A 71 -5.30 -5.18 4.17
C GLY A 71 -4.28 -4.51 5.08
N ALA A 72 -3.35 -3.74 4.52
CA ALA A 72 -2.31 -3.03 5.25
C ALA A 72 -2.90 -1.89 6.10
N ILE A 73 -3.78 -1.08 5.52
CA ILE A 73 -4.49 0.00 6.23
C ILE A 73 -5.24 -0.56 7.43
N THR A 74 -6.02 -1.63 7.23
CA THR A 74 -6.79 -2.28 8.31
C THR A 74 -5.89 -2.76 9.46
N ARG A 75 -4.67 -3.20 9.18
CA ARG A 75 -3.71 -3.65 10.21
C ARG A 75 -3.16 -2.46 11.00
N VAL A 76 -2.78 -1.39 10.31
CA VAL A 76 -2.25 -0.18 10.93
C VAL A 76 -3.30 0.49 11.82
N GLU A 77 -4.54 0.64 11.33
CA GLU A 77 -5.65 1.21 12.10
C GLU A 77 -5.97 0.39 13.35
N LYS A 78 -6.01 -0.95 13.24
CA LYS A 78 -6.24 -1.85 14.39
C LYS A 78 -5.15 -1.76 15.45
N ALA A 79 -3.93 -1.39 15.06
CA ALA A 79 -2.82 -1.17 15.98
C ALA A 79 -2.80 0.24 16.60
N GLY A 80 -3.80 1.09 16.28
CA GLY A 80 -3.88 2.47 16.75
C GLY A 80 -2.76 3.36 16.22
N GLN A 81 -2.14 2.98 15.10
CA GLN A 81 -1.10 3.76 14.44
C GLN A 81 -1.73 4.57 13.30
N ASN A 82 -1.11 5.71 12.98
CA ASN A 82 -1.51 6.49 11.82
C ASN A 82 -0.68 6.05 10.61
N CYS A 83 -1.32 5.92 9.45
CA CYS A 83 -0.63 5.83 8.16
C CYS A 83 -0.99 6.99 7.24
N SER A 84 0.00 7.47 6.49
CA SER A 84 -0.16 8.41 5.37
C SER A 84 -0.06 7.71 4.02
#